data_AF-A0A924YRQ8-F1
#
_entry.id   AF-A0A924YRQ8-F1
#
_cell.length_a   1.000
_cell.length_b   1.000
_cell.length_c   1.000
_cell.angle_alpha   90.00
_cell.angle_beta   90.00
_cell.angle_gamma   90.00
#
_symmetry.space_group_name_H-M   'P 1'
#
loop_
_entity.id
_entity.type
_entity.pdbx_description
1 polymer ?
#
loop_
_entity_poly.entity_id
_entity_poly.type
_entity_poly.pdbx_seq_one_letter_code
_entity_poly.pdbx_strand_id
1 'polypeptide(L)'
;TSAALASLRIRVGKELNLYNPSDMKVAWLLEFPLFGWNEEEQKWDAEHHPFCQPVKEDLQYLKTDPGRVRAQSYDLVCNGYEAASGSVRIHDPDVQQQVFDFIGVTPEVAQERFGFLLEALAHGAPPHAGIALGLDRWVMMFLGNDNIREVIAFPKTQKAADLMTGAPSEVDLKQLRDLHIKTDVPKP
;
A
#
# COMPACT_ATOMS: atom_id res chain seq x y z
N THR A 1 3.50 -12.64 -14.03
CA THR A 1 2.91 -13.99 -13.90
C THR A 1 1.48 -13.96 -14.42
N SER A 2 0.96 -15.03 -15.05
CA SER A 2 -0.45 -15.03 -15.51
C SER A 2 -1.41 -15.19 -14.34
N ALA A 3 -2.28 -14.20 -14.10
CA ALA A 3 -3.28 -14.23 -13.03
C ALA A 3 -4.24 -15.42 -13.17
N ALA A 4 -4.61 -15.77 -14.41
CA ALA A 4 -5.49 -16.91 -14.68
C ALA A 4 -4.85 -18.25 -14.22
N LEU A 5 -3.56 -18.46 -14.50
CA LEU A 5 -2.86 -19.66 -14.07
C LEU A 5 -2.67 -19.72 -12.55
N ALA A 6 -2.43 -18.57 -11.91
CA ALA A 6 -2.35 -18.49 -10.45
C ALA A 6 -3.67 -18.91 -9.78
N SER A 7 -4.80 -18.38 -10.27
CA SER A 7 -6.13 -18.75 -9.78
C SER A 7 -6.45 -20.23 -10.01
N LEU A 8 -6.09 -20.78 -11.17
CA LEU A 8 -6.26 -22.21 -11.45
C LEU A 8 -5.42 -23.08 -10.49
N ARG A 9 -4.15 -22.72 -10.26
CA ARG A 9 -3.26 -23.42 -9.31
C ARG A 9 -3.86 -23.45 -7.91
N ILE A 10 -4.36 -22.32 -7.41
CA ILE A 10 -4.97 -22.23 -6.08
C ILE A 10 -6.20 -23.14 -6.00
N ARG A 11 -7.07 -23.09 -7.02
CA ARG A 11 -8.27 -23.92 -7.09
C ARG A 11 -7.95 -25.42 -7.09
N VAL A 12 -7.04 -25.86 -7.97
CA VAL A 12 -6.63 -27.26 -8.07
C VAL A 12 -5.96 -27.73 -6.77
N GLY A 13 -5.15 -26.89 -6.14
CA GLY A 13 -4.54 -27.18 -4.83
C GLY A 13 -5.57 -27.47 -3.74
N LYS A 14 -6.67 -26.71 -3.73
CA LYS A 14 -7.79 -26.92 -2.80
C LYS A 14 -8.60 -28.18 -3.14
N GLU A 15 -8.98 -28.37 -4.41
CA GLU A 15 -9.79 -29.52 -4.85
C GLU A 15 -9.06 -30.86 -4.67
N LEU A 16 -7.74 -30.89 -4.86
CA LEU A 16 -6.91 -32.09 -4.69
C LEU A 16 -6.35 -32.26 -3.26
N ASN A 17 -6.72 -31.39 -2.31
CA ASN A 17 -6.25 -31.40 -0.92
C ASN A 17 -4.71 -31.44 -0.80
N LEU A 18 -4.00 -30.63 -1.59
CA LEU A 18 -2.53 -30.64 -1.67
C LEU A 18 -1.82 -29.92 -0.52
N TYR A 19 -2.57 -29.33 0.41
CA TYR A 19 -2.03 -28.66 1.60
C TYR A 19 -3.03 -28.78 2.75
N ASN A 20 -2.52 -28.68 3.98
CA ASN A 20 -3.33 -28.57 5.18
C ASN A 20 -3.73 -27.10 5.41
N PRO A 21 -5.02 -26.73 5.42
CA PRO A 21 -5.45 -25.35 5.66
C PRO A 21 -5.06 -24.80 7.04
N SER A 22 -4.82 -25.67 8.03
CA SER A 22 -4.39 -25.26 9.37
C SER A 22 -2.89 -24.94 9.46
N ASP A 23 -2.10 -25.30 8.44
CA ASP A 23 -0.68 -24.95 8.42
C ASP A 23 -0.51 -23.47 8.08
N MET A 24 0.34 -22.78 8.83
CA MET A 24 0.79 -21.43 8.49
C MET A 24 2.11 -21.50 7.74
N LYS A 25 2.09 -21.19 6.43
CA LYS A 25 3.29 -21.09 5.59
C LYS A 25 3.59 -19.63 5.34
N VAL A 26 4.72 -19.17 5.89
CA VAL A 26 5.15 -17.78 5.85
C VAL A 26 6.37 -17.64 4.94
N ALA A 27 6.39 -16.60 4.11
CA ALA A 27 7.51 -16.28 3.23
C ALA A 27 7.72 -14.76 3.15
N TRP A 28 8.97 -14.35 3.01
CA TRP A 28 9.31 -12.97 2.65
C TRP A 28 9.38 -12.85 1.13
N LEU A 29 8.71 -11.85 0.59
CA LEU A 29 8.94 -11.34 -0.75
C LEU A 29 9.80 -10.09 -0.63
N LEU A 30 10.89 -10.06 -1.38
CA LEU A 30 11.90 -9.01 -1.39
C LEU A 30 12.11 -8.55 -2.84
N GLU A 31 12.97 -7.55 -3.02
CA GLU A 31 13.44 -7.13 -4.35
C GLU A 31 12.34 -6.63 -5.29
N PHE A 32 11.32 -5.98 -4.73
CA PHE A 32 10.32 -5.29 -5.54
C PHE A 32 10.96 -4.14 -6.34
N PRO A 33 10.42 -3.82 -7.52
CA PRO A 33 10.82 -2.63 -8.24
C PRO A 33 10.46 -1.38 -7.44
N LEU A 34 11.29 -0.34 -7.54
CA LEU A 34 11.00 0.97 -6.94
C LEU A 34 9.92 1.72 -7.71
N PHE A 35 9.89 1.53 -9.03
CA PHE A 35 8.97 2.20 -9.94
C PHE A 35 8.15 1.20 -10.77
N GLY A 36 6.89 1.54 -10.99
CA GLY A 36 5.99 0.85 -11.90
C GLY A 36 5.71 1.71 -13.13
N TRP A 37 5.65 1.10 -14.32
CA TRP A 37 5.24 1.80 -15.53
C TRP A 37 3.72 1.91 -15.57
N ASN A 38 3.22 3.14 -15.66
CA ASN A 38 1.82 3.44 -15.83
C ASN A 38 1.50 3.55 -17.33
N GLU A 39 0.83 2.54 -17.88
CA GLU A 39 0.47 2.50 -19.30
C GLU A 39 -0.59 3.55 -19.68
N GLU A 40 -1.44 3.98 -18.75
CA GLU A 40 -2.49 4.96 -19.04
C GLU A 40 -1.92 6.37 -19.16
N GLU A 41 -1.05 6.75 -18.22
CA GLU A 41 -0.44 8.07 -18.17
C GLU A 41 0.91 8.16 -18.90
N GLN A 42 1.42 7.02 -19.41
CA GLN A 42 2.69 6.90 -20.12
C GLN A 42 3.86 7.48 -19.30
N LYS A 43 3.90 7.18 -18.00
CA LYS A 43 4.91 7.67 -17.07
C LYS A 43 5.28 6.60 -16.04
N TRP A 44 6.34 6.85 -15.28
CA TRP A 44 6.69 6.02 -14.14
C TRP A 44 6.08 6.57 -12.86
N ASP A 45 5.48 5.67 -12.08
CA ASP A 45 4.98 5.95 -10.73
C ASP A 45 5.79 5.16 -9.71
N ALA A 46 5.74 5.56 -8.44
CA ALA A 46 6.29 4.75 -7.36
C ALA A 46 5.44 3.48 -7.19
N GLU A 47 6.07 2.31 -7.16
CA GLU A 47 5.34 1.03 -7.03
C GLU A 47 4.66 0.89 -5.66
N HIS A 48 5.28 1.44 -4.61
CA HIS A 48 4.75 1.41 -3.24
C HIS A 48 4.48 2.84 -2.73
N HIS A 49 5.52 3.51 -2.25
CA HIS A 49 5.46 4.92 -1.88
C HIS A 49 6.80 5.59 -2.22
N PRO A 50 6.82 6.91 -2.48
CA PRO A 50 7.99 7.59 -3.04
C PRO A 50 9.13 7.81 -2.04
N PHE A 51 9.02 7.28 -0.82
CA PHE A 51 10.04 7.37 0.22
C PHE A 51 10.76 6.02 0.46
N CYS A 52 10.52 5.01 -0.40
CA CYS A 52 11.21 3.73 -0.34
C CYS A 52 12.68 3.93 -0.72
N GLN A 53 13.59 3.48 0.14
CA GLN A 53 15.02 3.55 -0.14
C GLN A 53 15.37 2.64 -1.33
N PRO A 54 16.01 3.15 -2.40
CA PRO A 54 16.57 2.29 -3.44
C PRO A 54 17.67 1.37 -2.89
N VAL A 55 17.80 0.19 -3.48
CA VAL A 55 18.96 -0.69 -3.28
C VAL A 55 20.21 0.05 -3.77
N LYS A 56 21.28 0.06 -2.96
CA LYS A 56 22.46 0.92 -3.21
C LYS A 56 23.15 0.57 -4.53
N GLU A 57 23.18 -0.71 -4.86
CA GLU A 57 23.79 -1.26 -6.08
C GLU A 57 23.08 -0.76 -7.35
N ASP A 58 21.80 -0.40 -7.23
CA ASP A 58 20.95 -0.02 -8.36
C ASP A 58 20.86 1.50 -8.56
N LEU A 59 21.43 2.31 -7.65
CA LEU A 59 21.41 3.79 -7.73
C LEU A 59 21.92 4.32 -9.07
N GLN A 60 22.90 3.64 -9.67
CA GLN A 60 23.46 3.99 -10.97
C GLN A 60 22.41 3.95 -12.11
N TYR A 61 21.34 3.19 -11.95
CA TYR A 61 20.31 3.00 -12.97
C TYR A 61 19.15 4.00 -12.86
N LEU A 62 19.07 4.80 -11.79
CA LEU A 62 17.98 5.76 -11.54
C LEU A 62 17.71 6.68 -12.73
N LYS A 63 18.75 7.09 -13.47
CA LYS A 63 18.65 8.00 -14.61
C LYS A 63 18.56 7.30 -15.97
N THR A 64 18.95 6.03 -16.05
CA THR A 64 19.14 5.34 -17.34
C THR A 64 18.20 4.17 -17.57
N ASP A 65 17.95 3.36 -16.53
CA ASP A 65 17.08 2.19 -16.59
C ASP A 65 16.33 2.01 -15.25
N PRO A 66 15.40 2.94 -14.96
CA PRO A 66 14.69 3.02 -13.68
C PRO A 66 13.87 1.77 -13.37
N GLY A 67 13.40 1.04 -14.39
CA GLY A 67 12.65 -0.21 -14.20
C GLY A 67 13.47 -1.35 -13.58
N ARG A 68 14.80 -1.22 -13.54
CA ARG A 68 15.70 -2.16 -12.85
C ARG A 68 15.98 -1.78 -11.40
N VAL A 69 15.63 -0.57 -10.97
CA VAL A 69 15.93 -0.10 -9.63
C VAL A 69 15.04 -0.82 -8.65
N ARG A 70 15.63 -1.64 -7.77
CA ARG A 70 14.89 -2.31 -6.70
C ARG A 70 14.71 -1.37 -5.51
N ALA A 71 13.58 -1.50 -4.84
CA ALA A 71 13.33 -0.92 -3.53
C ALA A 71 13.85 -1.85 -2.42
N GLN A 72 14.32 -1.26 -1.33
CA GLN A 72 14.51 -1.96 -0.05
C GLN A 72 13.15 -2.10 0.66
N SER A 73 12.17 -2.69 -0.04
CA SER A 73 10.86 -3.05 0.49
C SER A 73 10.73 -4.56 0.64
N TYR A 74 9.81 -4.95 1.50
CA TYR A 74 9.61 -6.33 1.89
C TYR A 74 8.16 -6.56 2.29
N ASP A 75 7.60 -7.65 1.78
CA ASP A 75 6.27 -8.13 2.13
C ASP A 75 6.38 -9.46 2.85
N LEU A 76 5.65 -9.59 3.96
CA LEU A 76 5.45 -10.85 4.64
C LEU A 76 4.17 -11.47 4.12
N VAL A 77 4.28 -12.60 3.42
CA VAL A 77 3.14 -13.35 2.91
C VAL A 77 2.90 -14.56 3.78
N CYS A 78 1.64 -14.80 4.15
CA CYS A 78 1.21 -15.99 4.86
C CYS A 78 0.05 -16.66 4.12
N ASN A 79 0.22 -17.92 3.72
CA ASN A 79 -0.82 -18.69 3.01
C ASN A 79 -1.43 -17.98 1.78
N GLY A 80 -0.64 -17.17 1.09
CA GLY A 80 -1.07 -16.40 -0.09
C GLY A 80 -1.70 -15.04 0.22
N TYR A 81 -1.87 -14.68 1.49
CA TYR A 81 -2.23 -13.35 1.92
C TYR A 81 -0.99 -12.49 2.17
N GLU A 82 -0.99 -11.26 1.69
CA GLU A 82 -0.12 -10.22 2.23
C GLU A 82 -0.51 -9.97 3.69
N ALA A 83 0.40 -10.28 4.61
CA ALA A 83 0.17 -10.24 6.05
C ALA A 83 0.91 -9.07 6.72
N ALA A 84 1.96 -8.56 6.08
CA ALA A 84 2.65 -7.35 6.46
C ALA A 84 3.38 -6.76 5.25
N SER A 85 3.60 -5.44 5.26
CA SER A 85 4.46 -4.77 4.29
C SER A 85 5.28 -3.68 4.96
N GLY A 86 6.48 -3.44 4.45
CA GLY A 86 7.39 -2.43 4.97
C GLY A 86 8.51 -2.09 4.02
N SER A 87 9.27 -1.06 4.39
CA SER A 87 10.46 -0.65 3.66
C SER A 87 11.44 0.11 4.53
N VAL A 88 12.70 0.08 4.10
CA VAL A 88 13.70 1.07 4.53
C VAL A 88 13.34 2.40 3.87
N ARG A 89 13.42 3.49 4.64
CA ARG A 89 13.01 4.81 4.18
C ARG A 89 14.22 5.63 3.73
N ILE A 90 14.00 6.49 2.75
CA ILE A 90 14.97 7.48 2.34
C ILE A 90 15.17 8.47 3.49
N HIS A 91 16.43 8.66 3.86
CA HIS A 91 16.86 9.64 4.86
C HIS A 91 17.84 10.67 4.29
N ASP A 92 18.32 10.44 3.06
CA ASP A 92 19.19 11.35 2.31
C ASP A 92 18.34 12.24 1.39
N PRO A 93 18.32 13.57 1.60
CA PRO A 93 17.56 14.49 0.76
C PRO A 93 17.92 14.44 -0.73
N ASP A 94 19.19 14.18 -1.07
CA ASP A 94 19.64 14.15 -2.47
C ASP A 94 19.07 12.93 -3.19
N VAL A 95 18.99 11.80 -2.49
CA VAL A 95 18.35 10.58 -3.01
C VAL A 95 16.84 10.79 -3.15
N GLN A 96 16.21 11.44 -2.16
CA GLN A 96 14.77 11.73 -2.21
C GLN A 96 14.43 12.63 -3.40
N GLN A 97 15.25 13.64 -3.67
CA GLN A 97 15.04 14.54 -4.80
C GLN A 97 15.19 13.79 -6.13
N GLN A 98 16.19 12.91 -6.28
CA GLN A 98 16.34 12.09 -7.49
C GLN A 98 15.12 11.20 -7.76
N VAL A 99 14.53 10.64 -6.70
CA VAL A 99 13.30 9.84 -6.81
C VAL A 99 12.14 10.72 -7.27
N PHE A 100 11.96 11.91 -6.69
CA PHE A 100 10.91 12.84 -7.10
C PHE A 100 11.05 13.36 -8.52
N ASP A 101 12.27 13.76 -8.91
CA ASP A 101 12.57 14.22 -10.27
C ASP A 101 12.18 13.15 -11.29
N PHE A 102 12.43 11.88 -10.96
CA PHE A 102 12.14 10.76 -11.84
C PHE A 102 10.63 10.50 -12.02
N ILE A 103 9.85 10.55 -10.94
CA ILE A 103 8.37 10.39 -11.01
C ILE A 103 7.64 11.70 -11.38
N GLY A 104 8.38 12.74 -11.79
CA GLY A 104 7.82 14.00 -12.26
C GLY A 104 7.19 14.85 -11.15
N VAL A 105 7.57 14.67 -9.90
CA VAL A 105 7.14 15.52 -8.78
C VAL A 105 8.06 16.74 -8.72
N THR A 106 7.53 17.90 -9.08
CA THR A 106 8.31 19.15 -9.04
C THR A 106 8.64 19.55 -7.59
N PRO A 107 9.70 20.34 -7.36
CA PRO A 107 10.05 20.82 -6.02
C PRO A 107 8.90 21.56 -5.33
N GLU A 108 8.08 22.32 -6.08
CA GLU A 108 6.93 23.04 -5.54
C GLU A 108 5.85 22.08 -5.04
N VAL A 109 5.53 21.05 -5.82
CA VAL A 109 4.55 20.02 -5.46
C VAL A 109 5.08 19.17 -4.29
N ALA A 110 6.37 18.84 -4.30
CA ALA A 110 7.02 18.12 -3.20
C ALA A 110 6.93 18.92 -1.89
N GLN A 111 7.19 20.22 -1.94
CA GLN A 111 7.11 21.09 -0.77
C GLN A 111 5.67 21.28 -0.29
N GLU A 112 4.71 21.45 -1.19
CA GLU A 112 3.29 21.59 -0.83
C GLU A 112 2.74 20.34 -0.12
N ARG A 113 3.08 19.15 -0.63
CA ARG A 113 2.54 17.88 -0.11
C ARG A 113 3.34 17.31 1.05
N PHE A 114 4.66 17.47 1.03
CA PHE A 114 5.60 16.76 1.91
C PHE A 114 6.61 17.69 2.60
N GLY A 115 6.47 19.01 2.50
CA GLY A 115 7.47 19.96 2.99
C GLY A 115 7.86 19.76 4.45
N PHE A 116 6.89 19.47 5.32
CA PHE A 116 7.17 19.19 6.74
C PHE A 116 8.10 17.97 6.94
N LEU A 117 7.96 16.94 6.10
CA LEU A 117 8.77 15.73 6.16
C LEU A 117 10.16 15.99 5.55
N LEU A 118 10.22 16.69 4.42
CA LEU A 118 11.48 17.02 3.75
C LEU A 118 12.37 17.91 4.62
N GLU A 119 11.77 18.90 5.30
CA GLU A 119 12.46 19.73 6.29
C GLU A 119 12.99 18.88 7.45
N ALA A 120 12.19 17.95 7.98
CA ALA A 120 12.63 17.03 9.03
C ALA A 120 13.79 16.13 8.59
N LEU A 121 13.79 15.64 7.34
CA LEU A 121 14.89 14.83 6.79
C LEU A 121 16.20 15.64 6.71
N ALA A 122 16.12 16.90 6.28
CA ALA A 122 17.28 17.80 6.17
C ALA A 122 17.96 18.10 7.52
N HIS A 123 17.25 17.94 8.64
CA HIS A 123 17.80 18.11 9.99
C HIS A 123 18.51 16.86 10.55
N GLY A 124 18.87 15.91 9.70
CA GLY A 124 19.67 14.74 10.08
C GLY A 124 18.82 13.56 10.54
N ALA A 125 17.78 13.22 9.77
CA ALA A 125 17.02 12.00 10.02
C ALA A 125 17.96 10.77 9.94
N PRO A 126 17.93 9.88 10.95
CA PRO A 126 18.75 8.68 10.92
C PRO A 126 18.23 7.69 9.87
N PRO A 127 19.05 6.72 9.43
CA PRO A 127 18.55 5.56 8.70
C PRO A 127 17.45 4.89 9.51
N HIS A 128 16.28 4.70 8.89
CA HIS A 128 15.10 4.16 9.56
C HIS A 128 14.30 3.26 8.62
N ALA A 129 13.57 2.32 9.22
CA ALA A 129 12.74 1.36 8.52
C ALA A 129 11.52 1.04 9.38
N GLY A 130 10.50 0.48 8.77
CA GLY A 130 9.30 0.05 9.49
C GLY A 130 8.57 -1.08 8.79
N ILE A 131 7.53 -1.57 9.44
CA ILE A 131 6.63 -2.57 8.90
C ILE A 131 5.24 -2.37 9.51
N ALA A 132 4.21 -2.57 8.71
CA ALA A 132 2.81 -2.53 9.15
C ALA A 132 2.20 -3.92 9.00
N LEU A 133 1.56 -4.40 10.06
CA LEU A 133 0.87 -5.68 10.08
C LEU A 133 -0.62 -5.49 9.76
N GLY A 134 -1.16 -6.30 8.86
CA GLY A 134 -2.60 -6.41 8.68
C GLY A 134 -3.22 -7.20 9.83
N LEU A 135 -3.41 -6.57 10.99
CA LEU A 135 -3.79 -7.25 12.24
C LEU A 135 -5.08 -8.07 12.10
N ASP A 136 -6.14 -7.50 11.51
CA ASP A 136 -7.40 -8.22 11.29
C ASP A 136 -7.19 -9.47 10.43
N ARG A 137 -6.30 -9.40 9.44
CA ARG A 137 -5.97 -10.54 8.58
C ARG A 137 -5.20 -11.61 9.32
N TRP A 138 -4.28 -11.24 10.21
CA TRP A 138 -3.60 -12.18 11.09
C TRP A 138 -4.58 -12.92 12.00
N VAL A 139 -5.47 -12.19 12.68
CA VAL A 139 -6.48 -12.79 13.56
C VAL A 139 -7.42 -13.70 12.76
N MET A 140 -7.87 -13.26 11.58
CA MET A 140 -8.67 -14.07 10.65
C MET A 140 -7.97 -15.39 10.29
N MET A 141 -6.69 -15.35 9.92
CA MET A 141 -5.90 -16.55 9.58
C MET A 141 -5.72 -17.48 10.78
N PHE A 142 -5.43 -16.95 11.98
CA PHE A 142 -5.28 -17.76 13.19
C PHE A 142 -6.57 -18.47 13.60
N LEU A 143 -7.73 -17.87 13.31
CA LEU A 143 -9.04 -18.46 13.56
C LEU A 143 -9.54 -19.34 12.41
N GLY A 144 -8.79 -19.45 11.31
CA GLY A 144 -9.17 -20.25 10.15
C GLY A 144 -10.34 -19.68 9.34
N ASN A 145 -10.59 -18.38 9.44
CA ASN A 145 -11.61 -17.67 8.66
C ASN A 145 -11.06 -17.21 7.31
N ASP A 146 -11.95 -16.92 6.36
CA ASP A 146 -11.62 -16.37 5.03
C ASP A 146 -12.06 -14.90 4.86
N ASN A 147 -12.68 -14.33 5.89
CA ASN A 147 -13.21 -12.98 5.89
C ASN A 147 -12.89 -12.24 7.20
N ILE A 148 -12.27 -11.06 7.10
CA ILE A 148 -11.92 -10.23 8.27
C ILE A 148 -13.16 -9.74 9.04
N ARG A 149 -14.35 -9.76 8.43
CA ARG A 149 -15.59 -9.40 9.13
C ARG A 149 -15.88 -10.31 10.33
N GLU A 150 -15.41 -11.56 10.29
CA GLU A 150 -15.57 -12.54 11.38
C GLU A 150 -14.74 -12.19 12.62
N VAL A 151 -13.80 -11.24 12.51
CA VAL A 151 -12.89 -10.85 13.61
C VAL A 151 -13.02 -9.38 13.99
N ILE A 152 -13.98 -8.67 13.40
CA ILE A 152 -14.28 -7.27 13.69
C ILE A 152 -15.65 -7.22 14.37
N ALA A 153 -15.75 -6.55 15.52
CA ALA A 153 -16.98 -6.52 16.31
C ALA A 153 -18.19 -5.91 15.57
N PHE A 154 -17.97 -4.83 14.80
CA PHE A 154 -19.01 -4.12 14.03
C PHE A 154 -18.55 -3.86 12.59
N PRO A 155 -18.48 -4.90 11.75
CA PRO A 155 -17.95 -4.79 10.40
C PRO A 155 -18.92 -4.04 9.48
N LYS A 156 -18.38 -3.50 8.38
CA LYS A 156 -19.17 -2.85 7.32
C LYS A 156 -19.41 -3.79 6.15
N THR A 157 -20.48 -3.56 5.40
CA THR A 157 -20.79 -4.30 4.16
C THR A 157 -19.80 -3.97 3.04
N GLN A 158 -19.90 -4.66 1.89
CA GLN A 158 -19.09 -4.34 0.71
C GLN A 158 -19.35 -2.94 0.15
N LYS A 159 -20.52 -2.35 0.46
CA LYS A 159 -20.88 -0.97 0.11
C LYS A 159 -20.48 0.04 1.20
N ALA A 160 -19.58 -0.34 2.11
CA ALA A 160 -19.15 0.45 3.27
C ALA A 160 -20.28 0.87 4.24
N ALA A 161 -21.47 0.26 4.13
CA ALA A 161 -22.60 0.57 5.00
C ALA A 161 -22.55 -0.23 6.32
N ASP A 162 -22.96 0.44 7.40
CA ASP A 162 -23.23 -0.13 8.73
C ASP A 162 -24.72 -0.40 8.87
N LEU A 163 -25.11 -1.67 8.84
CA LEU A 163 -26.51 -2.05 8.95
C LEU A 163 -27.07 -1.94 10.37
N MET A 164 -26.19 -1.94 11.39
CA MET A 164 -26.62 -1.85 12.79
C MET A 164 -27.00 -0.42 13.15
N THR A 165 -26.21 0.55 12.70
CA THR A 165 -26.43 1.98 13.00
C THR A 165 -27.14 2.74 11.88
N GLY A 166 -27.25 2.15 10.68
CA GLY A 166 -27.82 2.81 9.50
C GLY A 166 -26.90 3.84 8.87
N ALA A 167 -25.58 3.76 9.10
CA ALA A 167 -24.59 4.68 8.54
C ALA A 167 -24.04 4.19 7.18
N PRO A 168 -23.59 5.08 6.28
CA PRO A 168 -23.72 6.55 6.36
C PRO A 168 -25.17 7.01 6.22
N SER A 169 -25.49 8.17 6.79
CA SER A 169 -26.81 8.80 6.73
C SER A 169 -26.70 10.28 6.34
N GLU A 170 -27.83 10.89 5.99
CA GLU A 170 -27.91 12.34 5.78
C GLU A 170 -27.65 13.11 7.07
N VAL A 171 -27.22 14.37 6.92
CA VAL A 171 -26.97 15.32 8.01
C VAL A 171 -27.85 16.57 7.83
N ASP A 172 -28.10 17.29 8.92
CA ASP A 172 -28.94 18.48 8.85
C ASP A 172 -28.27 19.59 8.04
N LEU A 173 -29.08 20.33 7.26
CA LEU A 173 -28.60 21.47 6.48
C LEU A 173 -27.91 22.54 7.34
N LYS A 174 -28.29 22.66 8.61
CA LYS A 174 -27.64 23.58 9.56
C LYS A 174 -26.18 23.16 9.81
N GLN A 175 -25.92 21.87 10.04
CA GLN A 175 -24.57 21.36 10.28
C GLN A 175 -23.67 21.59 9.06
N LEU A 176 -24.19 21.39 7.85
CA LEU A 176 -23.47 21.68 6.61
C LEU A 176 -23.13 23.17 6.48
N ARG A 177 -24.06 24.06 6.82
CA ARG A 177 -23.83 25.52 6.80
C ARG A 177 -22.80 25.95 7.83
N ASP A 178 -22.89 25.43 9.05
CA ASP A 178 -21.93 25.75 10.13
C ASP A 178 -20.50 25.32 9.75
N LEU A 179 -20.35 24.24 8.96
CA LEU A 179 -19.08 23.78 8.41
C LEU A 179 -18.71 24.40 7.05
N HIS A 180 -19.55 25.29 6.50
CA HIS A 180 -19.38 25.90 5.17
C HIS A 180 -19.28 24.88 4.02
N ILE A 181 -19.97 23.75 4.13
CA ILE A 181 -20.00 22.66 3.14
C ILE A 181 -21.27 22.77 2.30
N LYS A 182 -21.13 22.65 0.98
CA LYS A 182 -22.24 22.51 0.03
C LYS A 182 -22.16 21.15 -0.65
N THR A 183 -23.25 20.40 -0.61
CA THR A 183 -23.34 19.08 -1.25
C THR A 183 -23.78 19.22 -2.70
N ASP A 184 -23.12 18.50 -3.60
CA ASP A 184 -23.50 18.37 -5.02
C ASP A 184 -23.95 16.93 -5.32
N VAL A 185 -24.90 16.44 -4.53
CA VAL A 185 -25.48 15.11 -4.72
C VAL A 185 -26.55 15.22 -5.83
N PRO A 186 -26.59 14.30 -6.81
CA PRO A 186 -27.66 14.26 -7.80
C PRO A 186 -29.02 14.25 -7.10
N LYS A 187 -29.98 15.05 -7.59
CA LYS A 187 -31.35 14.97 -7.07
C LYS A 187 -31.89 13.55 -7.32
N PRO A 188 -32.60 12.96 -6.35
CA PRO A 188 -33.19 11.64 -6.49
C PRO A 188 -34.18 11.57 -7.66
#